data_AF-A0AAD4DD62-F1
#
_entry.id   AF-A0AAD4DD62-F1
#
_cell.length_a   1.000
_cell.length_b   1.000
_cell.length_c   1.000
_cell.angle_alpha   90.00
_cell.angle_beta   90.00
_cell.angle_gamma   90.00
#
_symmetry.space_group_name_H-M   'P 1'
#
loop_
_entity.id
_entity.type
_entity.pdbx_description
1 polymer ?
#
loop_
_entity_poly.entity_id
_entity_poly.type
_entity_poly.pdbx_seq_one_letter_code
_entity_poly.pdbx_strand_id
1 'polypeptide(L)'
;MVKFLVGLATLASIAFADITFNCIGYPAPGNSIGVSINGVITKLAALENTAPVWTGVVPGATSAVQYSYVEINAANTPVKTEAFVRKLNQTTDIATDNEFFDRPITHHVVPRLPYTYLATYPSKSKAFKETQIATLHLTGDKPAIDKLNASPETDGAEVRVNFRFINAKTIYSQRNITLKTSGKSSKEFAKQSYKIKFDTDFNQTFFSRPNLKLRSMATEPTYLREKLYIDTLNAVGVPTQQGSYVRLFINNEPYGLYLMVDDIKKSFAKQTVHGGDDLIIPGSLIQANAPTLSEQADLAYKGPLSAAYGKETYISQNLGNNLVTEPLSQLITLMKDLQDFDPVATPDPLVYWNNRIDLDGFLRNMALEYLFGGFDNYWMAGSNYFIYFNPTLGTSGKWQWLPTDFDGTFGNGAEIDPLGSYKTLYNFTPDHPLVSKLIIKNAAINALFNTIIKEIVSTTFKPEAMNPHIEALNKMISLDAAWDFTLPRKSPGKNPGFTFDDFNNNLVNITKDMSGAIKPWIAARANTTSVELQFTIPAGTADRVPPPPRKGGNGDDDDDASPEGGNASSDGVSVRAVGSVMVVVAMVASSLLLA
;
A
#
# COMPACT_ATOMS: atom_id res chain seq x y z
N MET A 1 77.59 11.07 1.53
CA MET A 1 76.29 11.46 0.94
C MET A 1 75.68 10.21 0.31
N VAL A 2 74.90 9.46 1.08
CA VAL A 2 74.19 8.26 0.58
C VAL A 2 72.74 8.41 1.02
N LYS A 3 71.84 8.64 0.04
CA LYS A 3 70.39 8.72 0.28
C LYS A 3 69.83 7.31 0.23
N PHE A 4 69.27 6.84 1.35
CA PHE A 4 68.37 5.69 1.39
C PHE A 4 66.98 6.16 0.96
N LEU A 5 66.44 5.57 -0.11
CA LEU A 5 65.04 5.64 -0.49
C LEU A 5 64.32 4.46 0.17
N VAL A 6 63.46 4.75 1.15
CA VAL A 6 62.50 3.78 1.69
C VAL A 6 61.26 3.84 0.82
N GLY A 7 61.02 2.78 0.06
CA GLY A 7 59.74 2.57 -0.61
C GLY A 7 58.68 2.17 0.41
N LEU A 8 57.67 3.01 0.62
CA LEU A 8 56.45 2.62 1.34
C LEU A 8 55.62 1.72 0.42
N ALA A 9 55.60 0.41 0.71
CA ALA A 9 54.58 -0.48 0.20
C ALA A 9 53.30 -0.26 1.03
N THR A 10 52.33 0.44 0.47
CA THR A 10 50.96 0.43 0.99
C THR A 10 50.33 -0.93 0.67
N LEU A 11 50.56 -1.91 1.53
CA LEU A 11 49.72 -3.11 1.60
C LEU A 11 48.33 -2.66 2.07
N ALA A 12 47.43 -2.41 1.12
CA ALA A 12 46.01 -2.42 1.41
C ALA A 12 45.68 -3.86 1.82
N SER A 13 45.61 -4.11 3.13
CA SER A 13 45.05 -5.34 3.66
C SER A 13 43.59 -5.39 3.23
N ILE A 14 43.29 -6.15 2.17
CA ILE A 14 41.93 -6.56 1.87
C ILE A 14 41.53 -7.44 3.06
N ALA A 15 40.79 -6.86 4.00
CA ALA A 15 40.24 -7.62 5.10
C ALA A 15 39.29 -8.67 4.49
N PHE A 16 39.68 -9.94 4.58
CA PHE A 16 38.82 -11.07 4.31
C PHE A 16 37.69 -11.04 5.34
N ALA A 17 36.45 -10.89 4.88
CA ALA A 17 35.28 -10.92 5.74
C ALA A 17 34.44 -12.15 5.40
N ASP A 18 33.92 -12.80 6.43
CA ASP A 18 32.96 -13.87 6.24
C ASP A 18 31.62 -13.24 5.86
N ILE A 19 31.08 -13.60 4.69
CA ILE A 19 29.82 -13.02 4.19
C ILE A 19 28.72 -14.05 4.29
N THR A 20 27.59 -13.65 4.89
CA THR A 20 26.37 -14.46 4.96
C THR A 20 25.49 -14.19 3.74
N PHE A 21 25.19 -15.23 2.95
CA PHE A 21 24.30 -15.12 1.81
C PHE A 21 22.92 -15.66 2.18
N ASN A 22 21.86 -14.91 1.84
CA ASN A 22 20.46 -15.24 2.11
C ASN A 22 19.66 -15.26 0.80
N CYS A 23 19.15 -16.42 0.42
CA CYS A 23 18.35 -16.59 -0.79
C CYS A 23 16.98 -17.19 -0.48
N ILE A 24 15.91 -16.49 -0.81
CA ILE A 24 14.55 -17.03 -0.88
C ILE A 24 14.48 -17.93 -2.13
N GLY A 25 14.19 -19.21 -1.96
CA GLY A 25 14.16 -20.14 -3.08
C GLY A 25 13.26 -21.36 -2.86
N TYR A 26 12.64 -21.81 -3.94
CA TYR A 26 11.77 -22.99 -3.99
C TYR A 26 12.34 -24.02 -4.97
N PRO A 27 13.51 -24.63 -4.66
CA PRO A 27 14.13 -25.61 -5.55
C PRO A 27 13.24 -26.84 -5.72
N ALA A 28 13.46 -27.60 -6.80
CA ALA A 28 12.74 -28.85 -7.02
C ALA A 28 12.96 -29.84 -5.85
N PRO A 29 12.03 -30.78 -5.59
CA PRO A 29 12.19 -31.75 -4.51
C PRO A 29 13.53 -32.49 -4.59
N GLY A 30 14.29 -32.48 -3.49
CA GLY A 30 15.63 -33.08 -3.40
C GLY A 30 16.79 -32.16 -3.80
N ASN A 31 16.50 -31.02 -4.44
CA ASN A 31 17.48 -29.98 -4.74
C ASN A 31 17.65 -29.02 -3.56
N SER A 32 18.66 -28.16 -3.64
CA SER A 32 18.96 -27.10 -2.66
C SER A 32 19.35 -25.82 -3.40
N ILE A 33 19.49 -24.71 -2.67
CA ILE A 33 20.10 -23.49 -3.19
C ILE A 33 21.57 -23.44 -2.77
N GLY A 34 22.43 -22.98 -3.67
CA GLY A 34 23.83 -22.65 -3.41
C GLY A 34 24.14 -21.22 -3.87
N VAL A 35 25.28 -20.69 -3.42
CA VAL A 35 25.88 -19.47 -3.97
C VAL A 35 27.16 -19.84 -4.72
N SER A 36 27.30 -19.33 -5.94
CA SER A 36 28.49 -19.50 -6.76
C SER A 36 29.32 -18.22 -6.76
N ILE A 37 30.60 -18.31 -6.37
CA ILE A 37 31.57 -17.23 -6.42
C ILE A 37 32.78 -17.74 -7.21
N ASN A 38 33.10 -17.09 -8.33
CA ASN A 38 34.18 -17.51 -9.23
C ASN A 38 34.09 -19.00 -9.64
N GLY A 39 32.87 -19.52 -9.83
CA GLY A 39 32.60 -20.92 -10.18
C GLY A 39 32.64 -21.91 -9.02
N VAL A 40 33.09 -21.51 -7.82
CA VAL A 40 33.05 -22.33 -6.61
C VAL A 40 31.68 -22.20 -5.97
N ILE A 41 31.03 -23.34 -5.68
CA ILE A 41 29.67 -23.36 -5.12
C ILE A 41 29.71 -23.73 -3.65
N THR A 42 29.12 -22.85 -2.84
CA THR A 42 28.81 -23.13 -1.45
C THR A 42 27.33 -23.44 -1.32
N LYS A 43 27.01 -24.63 -0.83
CA LYS A 43 25.63 -25.03 -0.53
C LYS A 43 25.06 -24.19 0.62
N LEU A 44 23.88 -23.63 0.44
CA LEU A 44 23.13 -22.94 1.49
C LEU A 44 22.18 -23.94 2.18
N ALA A 45 21.76 -23.61 3.40
CA ALA A 45 20.83 -24.43 4.18
C ALA A 45 19.57 -23.63 4.51
N ALA A 46 18.40 -24.24 4.36
CA ALA A 46 17.15 -23.71 4.87
C ALA A 46 16.84 -24.35 6.23
N LEU A 47 16.65 -23.53 7.27
CA LEU A 47 16.19 -24.01 8.57
C LEU A 47 14.66 -24.11 8.56
N GLU A 48 14.09 -25.02 9.34
CA GLU A 48 12.62 -25.19 9.45
C GLU A 48 11.89 -23.86 9.76
N ASN A 49 12.51 -23.03 10.62
CA ASN A 49 11.95 -21.77 11.06
C ASN A 49 12.24 -20.57 10.13
N THR A 50 13.08 -20.74 9.11
CA THR A 50 13.43 -19.66 8.15
C THR A 50 13.12 -20.01 6.70
N ALA A 51 12.87 -21.29 6.37
CA ALA A 51 12.48 -21.72 5.03
C ALA A 51 11.32 -20.87 4.49
N PRO A 52 11.31 -20.45 3.23
CA PRO A 52 12.19 -20.83 2.13
C PRO A 52 13.47 -19.97 2.03
N VAL A 53 13.91 -19.29 3.10
CA VAL A 53 15.22 -18.61 3.11
C VAL A 53 16.33 -19.63 3.35
N TRP A 54 17.19 -19.78 2.34
CA TRP A 54 18.41 -20.56 2.36
C TRP A 54 19.59 -19.66 2.71
N THR A 55 20.31 -20.00 3.78
CA THR A 55 21.39 -19.18 4.33
C THR A 55 22.69 -19.97 4.43
N GLY A 56 23.82 -19.30 4.24
CA GLY A 56 25.15 -19.88 4.41
C GLY A 56 26.25 -18.83 4.43
N VAL A 57 27.33 -19.12 5.16
CA VAL A 57 28.49 -18.24 5.27
C VAL A 57 29.56 -18.70 4.27
N VAL A 58 30.11 -17.77 3.49
CA VAL A 58 31.29 -18.01 2.66
C VAL A 58 32.49 -17.29 3.28
N PRO A 59 33.49 -18.04 3.81
CA PRO A 59 34.65 -17.44 4.43
C PRO A 59 35.53 -16.70 3.42
N GLY A 60 36.08 -15.57 3.85
CA GLY A 60 37.03 -14.79 3.04
C GLY A 60 36.47 -14.26 1.72
N ALA A 61 35.16 -14.04 1.64
CA ALA A 61 34.62 -13.22 0.58
C ALA A 61 35.03 -11.75 0.82
N THR A 62 35.16 -10.98 -0.26
CA THR A 62 35.57 -9.57 -0.17
C THR A 62 34.38 -8.67 -0.49
N SER A 63 34.50 -7.40 -0.14
CA SER A 63 33.52 -6.37 -0.44
C SER A 63 33.20 -6.19 -1.94
N ALA A 64 34.09 -6.66 -2.83
CA ALA A 64 33.93 -6.64 -4.28
C ALA A 64 33.38 -7.97 -4.85
N VAL A 65 32.84 -8.85 -3.99
CA VAL A 65 32.36 -10.17 -4.40
C VAL A 65 31.28 -10.05 -5.47
N GLN A 66 31.48 -10.83 -6.53
CA GLN A 66 30.48 -11.10 -7.55
C GLN A 66 30.00 -12.53 -7.35
N TYR A 67 28.68 -12.71 -7.33
CA TYR A 67 28.07 -14.00 -7.02
C TYR A 67 26.80 -14.21 -7.83
N SER A 68 26.40 -15.46 -7.97
CA SER A 68 25.09 -15.86 -8.49
C SER A 68 24.54 -16.96 -7.62
N TYR A 69 23.25 -16.95 -7.35
CA TYR A 69 22.63 -18.12 -6.76
C TYR A 69 22.46 -19.22 -7.80
N VAL A 70 22.48 -20.46 -7.33
CA VAL A 70 22.31 -21.66 -8.15
C VAL A 70 21.34 -22.61 -7.46
N GLU A 71 20.49 -23.27 -8.23
CA GLU A 71 19.82 -24.48 -7.78
C GLU A 71 20.77 -25.66 -8.03
N ILE A 72 20.99 -26.47 -7.00
CA ILE A 72 21.90 -27.62 -7.04
C ILE A 72 21.16 -28.91 -6.70
N ASN A 73 21.54 -30.00 -7.37
CA ASN A 73 21.02 -31.32 -7.06
C ASN A 73 21.67 -31.93 -5.79
N ALA A 74 21.27 -33.15 -5.43
CA ALA A 74 21.82 -33.87 -4.28
C ALA A 74 23.35 -34.11 -4.35
N ALA A 75 23.94 -34.10 -5.54
CA ALA A 75 25.38 -34.19 -5.78
C ALA A 75 26.08 -32.82 -5.80
N ASN A 76 25.39 -31.75 -5.36
CA ASN A 76 25.85 -30.36 -5.37
C ASN A 76 26.23 -29.83 -6.78
N THR A 77 25.69 -30.42 -7.84
CA THR A 77 25.89 -29.95 -9.22
C THR A 77 24.81 -28.94 -9.57
N PRO A 78 25.14 -27.77 -10.16
CA PRO A 78 24.15 -26.82 -10.67
C PRO A 78 23.23 -27.47 -11.69
N VAL A 79 21.92 -27.31 -11.47
CA VAL A 79 20.88 -27.63 -12.46
C VAL A 79 20.21 -26.37 -13.00
N LYS A 80 20.32 -25.26 -12.27
CA LYS A 80 19.89 -23.93 -12.71
C LYS A 80 20.82 -22.87 -12.12
N THR A 81 21.14 -21.86 -12.91
CA THR A 81 21.98 -20.73 -12.50
C THR A 81 21.28 -19.45 -12.90
N GLU A 82 21.32 -18.45 -12.02
CA GLU A 82 20.79 -17.13 -12.37
C GLU A 82 21.47 -16.61 -13.64
N ALA A 83 20.67 -16.01 -14.53
CA ALA A 83 21.17 -15.45 -15.79
C ALA A 83 21.93 -14.12 -15.63
N PHE A 84 22.20 -13.70 -14.40
CA PHE A 84 22.83 -12.45 -14.03
C PHE A 84 23.77 -12.64 -12.84
N VAL A 85 24.65 -11.66 -12.65
CA VAL A 85 25.61 -11.64 -11.55
C VAL A 85 25.21 -10.53 -10.58
N ARG A 86 25.26 -10.86 -9.29
CA ARG A 86 24.94 -9.98 -8.16
C ARG A 86 26.21 -9.39 -7.56
N LYS A 87 26.00 -8.31 -6.79
CA LYS A 87 27.01 -7.64 -5.96
C LYS A 87 26.35 -7.32 -4.62
N LEU A 88 27.17 -7.08 -3.59
CA LEU A 88 26.65 -6.55 -2.32
C LEU A 88 26.07 -5.15 -2.54
N ASN A 89 25.07 -4.78 -1.75
CA ASN A 89 24.48 -3.44 -1.80
C ASN A 89 25.52 -2.38 -1.38
N GLN A 90 26.26 -2.67 -0.33
CA GLN A 90 27.40 -1.87 0.13
C GLN A 90 28.64 -2.74 0.27
N THR A 91 29.80 -2.16 -0.02
CA THR A 91 31.10 -2.82 0.16
C THR A 91 31.39 -3.19 1.61
N THR A 92 30.64 -2.66 2.57
CA THR A 92 30.81 -2.96 4.01
C THR A 92 29.84 -4.03 4.51
N ASP A 93 28.94 -4.53 3.66
CA ASP A 93 27.95 -5.53 4.07
C ASP A 93 28.63 -6.86 4.41
N ILE A 94 28.28 -7.40 5.58
CA ILE A 94 28.68 -8.75 6.04
C ILE A 94 27.59 -9.79 5.78
N ALA A 95 26.47 -9.37 5.20
CA ALA A 95 25.39 -10.24 4.77
C ALA A 95 24.62 -9.64 3.58
N THR A 96 24.13 -10.48 2.68
CA THR A 96 23.16 -10.05 1.66
C THR A 96 21.78 -9.83 2.29
N ASP A 97 20.92 -9.09 1.59
CA ASP A 97 19.48 -9.09 1.87
C ASP A 97 18.89 -10.49 1.71
N ASN A 98 17.64 -10.68 2.14
CA ASN A 98 16.82 -11.81 1.72
C ASN A 98 16.45 -11.65 0.24
N GLU A 99 17.33 -12.13 -0.63
CA GLU A 99 17.21 -11.98 -2.08
C GLU A 99 16.38 -13.13 -2.67
N PHE A 100 15.52 -12.85 -3.65
CA PHE A 100 14.72 -13.90 -4.27
C PHE A 100 15.46 -14.50 -5.48
N PHE A 101 15.57 -15.82 -5.52
CA PHE A 101 16.23 -16.55 -6.61
C PHE A 101 15.62 -16.20 -7.97
N ASP A 102 16.46 -15.85 -8.96
CA ASP A 102 16.06 -15.36 -10.29
C ASP A 102 15.32 -14.00 -10.30
N ARG A 103 15.34 -13.23 -9.20
CA ARG A 103 14.91 -11.83 -9.20
C ARG A 103 16.13 -10.92 -8.99
N PRO A 104 16.57 -10.18 -10.03
CA PRO A 104 17.83 -9.43 -9.98
C PRO A 104 17.82 -8.19 -9.10
N ILE A 105 16.63 -7.67 -8.76
CA ILE A 105 16.48 -6.43 -8.00
C ILE A 105 15.69 -6.72 -6.72
N THR A 106 16.22 -6.28 -5.58
CA THR A 106 15.58 -6.36 -4.27
C THR A 106 14.95 -5.01 -3.87
N HIS A 107 15.69 -3.92 -4.08
CA HIS A 107 15.24 -2.55 -3.82
C HIS A 107 15.02 -1.80 -5.13
N HIS A 108 13.84 -1.22 -5.29
CA HIS A 108 13.41 -0.49 -6.46
C HIS A 108 13.31 1.00 -6.16
N VAL A 109 13.68 1.84 -7.13
CA VAL A 109 13.43 3.27 -7.02
C VAL A 109 12.04 3.57 -7.57
N VAL A 110 11.12 3.95 -6.70
CA VAL A 110 9.78 4.43 -7.05
C VAL A 110 9.69 5.92 -6.68
N PRO A 111 9.66 6.84 -7.66
CA PRO A 111 9.46 8.26 -7.38
C PRO A 111 8.13 8.46 -6.67
N ARG A 112 8.12 9.21 -5.56
CA ARG A 112 6.87 9.56 -4.89
C ARG A 112 6.05 10.52 -5.74
N LEU A 113 4.73 10.51 -5.52
CA LEU A 113 3.85 11.55 -6.03
C LEU A 113 4.07 12.87 -5.25
N PRO A 114 3.92 14.05 -5.90
CA PRO A 114 3.97 15.33 -5.20
C PRO A 114 2.82 15.47 -4.19
N TYR A 115 3.09 16.05 -3.03
CA TYR A 115 2.07 16.31 -2.00
C TYR A 115 1.22 17.52 -2.37
N THR A 116 -0.08 17.30 -2.54
CA THR A 116 -1.06 18.39 -2.70
C THR A 116 -1.47 18.94 -1.34
N TYR A 117 -1.67 18.05 -0.37
CA TYR A 117 -2.06 18.36 0.99
C TYR A 117 -1.28 17.53 2.00
N LEU A 118 -1.35 17.95 3.28
CA LEU A 118 -0.55 17.32 4.32
C LEU A 118 -0.97 15.87 4.48
N ALA A 119 -0.06 14.95 4.19
CA ALA A 119 -0.32 13.53 4.27
C ALA A 119 -0.49 13.09 5.75
N THR A 120 -1.53 12.29 5.99
CA THR A 120 -1.68 11.56 7.26
C THR A 120 -1.05 10.20 7.07
N TYR A 121 0.20 10.02 7.54
CA TYR A 121 0.80 8.70 7.47
C TYR A 121 0.31 7.80 8.60
N PRO A 122 0.07 6.52 8.28
CA PRO A 122 -0.03 5.53 9.34
C PRO A 122 1.29 5.44 10.11
N SER A 123 1.22 4.82 11.29
CA SER A 123 2.42 4.42 12.00
C SER A 123 3.36 3.62 11.08
N LYS A 124 4.66 3.92 11.15
CA LYS A 124 5.69 3.21 10.37
C LYS A 124 5.52 1.70 10.57
N SER A 125 5.46 0.95 9.47
CA SER A 125 5.30 -0.50 9.51
C SER A 125 6.28 -1.19 8.58
N LYS A 126 6.85 -2.30 9.04
CA LYS A 126 7.69 -3.19 8.21
C LYS A 126 6.84 -4.01 7.21
N ALA A 127 5.51 -3.97 7.32
CA ALA A 127 4.58 -4.66 6.42
C ALA A 127 4.51 -4.07 5.00
N PHE A 128 4.51 -2.75 4.90
CA PHE A 128 4.16 -2.01 3.68
C PHE A 128 5.35 -1.20 3.18
N LYS A 129 6.43 -1.91 2.85
CA LYS A 129 7.61 -1.32 2.21
C LYS A 129 7.32 -1.18 0.72
N GLU A 130 7.29 0.04 0.21
CA GLU A 130 6.78 0.34 -1.14
C GLU A 130 7.81 0.07 -2.26
N THR A 131 9.09 0.02 -1.91
CA THR A 131 10.20 -0.14 -2.85
C THR A 131 10.64 -1.59 -3.06
N GLN A 132 9.90 -2.57 -2.54
CA GLN A 132 10.26 -3.99 -2.64
C GLN A 132 9.04 -4.89 -2.76
N ILE A 133 9.25 -6.09 -3.32
CA ILE A 133 8.22 -7.11 -3.43
C ILE A 133 8.54 -8.22 -2.41
N ALA A 134 7.74 -8.30 -1.36
CA ALA A 134 7.93 -9.31 -0.31
C ALA A 134 7.43 -10.70 -0.75
N THR A 135 7.77 -11.73 0.02
CA THR A 135 7.27 -13.10 -0.15
C THR A 135 6.41 -13.47 1.04
N LEU A 136 5.20 -13.96 0.76
CA LEU A 136 4.34 -14.64 1.71
C LEU A 136 4.43 -16.14 1.46
N HIS A 137 4.88 -16.86 2.47
CA HIS A 137 4.96 -18.31 2.46
C HIS A 137 4.01 -18.87 3.53
N LEU A 138 2.99 -19.59 3.08
CA LEU A 138 2.03 -20.26 3.94
C LEU A 138 2.23 -21.77 3.90
N THR A 139 2.08 -22.45 5.03
CA THR A 139 2.05 -23.91 5.09
C THR A 139 0.87 -24.40 5.90
N GLY A 140 0.20 -25.46 5.46
CA GLY A 140 -0.97 -26.00 6.14
C GLY A 140 -1.47 -27.30 5.52
N ASP A 141 -2.59 -27.80 6.03
CA ASP A 141 -3.21 -29.03 5.55
C ASP A 141 -3.63 -28.91 4.09
N LYS A 142 -2.95 -29.65 3.20
CA LYS A 142 -3.16 -29.56 1.75
C LYS A 142 -4.60 -29.92 1.35
N PRO A 143 -5.22 -31.01 1.84
CA PRO A 143 -6.62 -31.31 1.54
C PRO A 143 -7.59 -30.16 1.91
N ALA A 144 -7.40 -29.52 3.06
CA ALA A 144 -8.24 -28.38 3.47
C ALA A 144 -8.04 -27.15 2.57
N ILE A 145 -6.80 -26.85 2.17
CA ILE A 145 -6.49 -25.75 1.24
C ILE A 145 -7.08 -26.03 -0.15
N ASP A 146 -6.91 -27.25 -0.66
CA ASP A 146 -7.45 -27.66 -1.95
C ASP A 146 -8.99 -27.56 -1.93
N LYS A 147 -9.64 -27.95 -0.83
CA LYS A 147 -11.09 -27.77 -0.64
C LYS A 147 -11.50 -26.29 -0.59
N LEU A 148 -10.75 -25.45 0.12
CA LEU A 148 -10.99 -24.01 0.18
C LEU A 148 -10.97 -23.39 -1.23
N ASN A 149 -9.99 -23.78 -2.06
CA ASN A 149 -9.87 -23.28 -3.42
C ASN A 149 -10.89 -23.88 -4.39
N ALA A 150 -11.31 -25.14 -4.20
CA ALA A 150 -12.30 -25.79 -5.05
C ALA A 150 -13.72 -25.21 -4.87
N SER A 151 -14.00 -24.58 -3.73
CA SER A 151 -15.32 -24.02 -3.41
C SER A 151 -15.20 -22.62 -2.80
N PRO A 152 -14.65 -21.65 -3.55
CA PRO A 152 -14.28 -20.32 -3.03
C PRO A 152 -15.47 -19.49 -2.54
N GLU A 153 -16.66 -19.79 -3.07
CA GLU A 153 -17.94 -19.17 -2.72
C GLU A 153 -18.53 -19.69 -1.40
N THR A 154 -17.99 -20.78 -0.84
CA THR A 154 -18.49 -21.32 0.44
C THR A 154 -18.22 -20.34 1.57
N ASP A 155 -19.28 -19.70 2.04
CA ASP A 155 -19.17 -18.75 3.13
C ASP A 155 -18.73 -19.42 4.43
N GLY A 156 -17.86 -18.71 5.15
CA GLY A 156 -17.31 -19.17 6.43
C GLY A 156 -16.22 -20.24 6.33
N ALA A 157 -15.85 -20.72 5.13
CA ALA A 157 -14.73 -21.64 4.98
C ALA A 157 -13.41 -20.99 5.46
N GLU A 158 -12.74 -21.63 6.41
CA GLU A 158 -11.50 -21.18 7.03
C GLU A 158 -10.53 -22.37 7.17
N VAL A 159 -9.24 -22.14 6.94
CA VAL A 159 -8.18 -23.14 7.08
C VAL A 159 -7.09 -22.59 7.97
N ARG A 160 -6.56 -23.43 8.88
CA ARG A 160 -5.42 -23.06 9.72
C ARG A 160 -4.10 -23.26 8.97
N VAL A 161 -3.26 -22.24 8.97
CA VAL A 161 -1.95 -22.25 8.30
C VAL A 161 -0.88 -21.62 9.20
N ASN A 162 0.38 -21.93 8.93
CA ASN A 162 1.52 -21.16 9.40
C ASN A 162 1.83 -20.09 8.36
N PHE A 163 2.15 -18.89 8.83
CA PHE A 163 2.43 -17.70 8.07
C PHE A 163 3.89 -17.34 8.19
N ARG A 164 4.52 -16.99 7.07
CA ARG A 164 5.84 -16.38 7.03
C ARG A 164 5.87 -15.25 6.01
N PHE A 165 6.23 -14.06 6.46
CA PHE A 165 6.46 -12.87 5.64
C PHE A 165 7.96 -12.61 5.57
N ILE A 166 8.46 -12.40 4.35
CA ILE A 166 9.87 -12.19 4.07
C ILE A 166 10.03 -10.98 3.16
N ASN A 167 10.69 -9.95 3.66
CA ASN A 167 11.17 -8.83 2.85
C ASN A 167 12.71 -8.77 2.92
N ALA A 168 13.34 -7.79 2.28
CA ALA A 168 14.80 -7.67 2.19
C ALA A 168 15.54 -7.82 3.53
N LYS A 169 14.98 -7.28 4.63
CA LYS A 169 15.61 -7.23 5.95
C LYS A 169 14.86 -7.99 7.05
N THR A 170 13.61 -8.39 6.79
CA THR A 170 12.70 -8.90 7.82
C THR A 170 12.16 -10.26 7.45
N ILE A 171 12.26 -11.20 8.39
CA ILE A 171 11.52 -12.47 8.39
C ILE A 171 10.60 -12.45 9.61
N TYR A 172 9.29 -12.47 9.37
CA TYR A 172 8.29 -12.59 10.42
C TYR A 172 7.53 -13.91 10.25
N SER A 173 7.35 -14.66 11.33
CA SER A 173 6.59 -15.91 11.30
C SER A 173 5.51 -15.92 12.38
N GLN A 174 4.35 -16.47 12.06
CA GLN A 174 3.29 -16.77 13.02
C GLN A 174 2.67 -18.13 12.70
N ARG A 175 2.44 -18.95 13.72
CA ARG A 175 1.82 -20.27 13.54
C ARG A 175 0.32 -20.23 13.84
N ASN A 176 -0.41 -21.17 13.23
CA ASN A 176 -1.83 -21.43 13.50
C ASN A 176 -2.77 -20.21 13.28
N ILE A 177 -2.52 -19.45 12.23
CA ILE A 177 -3.39 -18.36 11.79
C ILE A 177 -4.48 -18.88 10.85
N THR A 178 -5.48 -18.06 10.56
CA THR A 178 -6.55 -18.42 9.63
C THR A 178 -6.29 -17.86 8.22
N LEU A 179 -6.48 -18.71 7.22
CA LEU A 179 -6.60 -18.36 5.80
C LEU A 179 -8.04 -18.61 5.32
N LYS A 180 -8.58 -17.70 4.51
CA LYS A 180 -9.86 -17.87 3.80
C LYS A 180 -9.88 -17.10 2.48
N THR A 181 -10.79 -17.45 1.58
CA THR A 181 -11.09 -16.61 0.41
C THR A 181 -11.73 -15.28 0.86
N SER A 182 -11.57 -14.24 0.04
CA SER A 182 -11.99 -12.88 0.36
C SER A 182 -12.76 -12.20 -0.77
N GLY A 183 -13.60 -11.24 -0.38
CA GLY A 183 -14.51 -10.48 -1.23
C GLY A 183 -15.82 -11.21 -1.56
N LYS A 184 -16.64 -10.57 -2.39
CA LYS A 184 -17.93 -11.08 -2.87
C LYS A 184 -17.79 -11.50 -4.35
N SER A 185 -17.73 -10.53 -5.26
CA SER A 185 -17.53 -10.76 -6.71
C SER A 185 -16.16 -11.36 -7.05
N SER A 186 -15.11 -11.03 -6.29
CA SER A 186 -13.77 -11.59 -6.48
C SER A 186 -13.71 -13.12 -6.34
N LYS A 187 -14.69 -13.73 -5.66
CA LYS A 187 -14.79 -15.18 -5.51
C LYS A 187 -15.22 -15.88 -6.82
N GLU A 188 -15.79 -15.15 -7.77
CA GLU A 188 -16.17 -15.66 -9.08
C GLU A 188 -14.96 -15.92 -10.00
N PHE A 189 -13.75 -15.51 -9.63
CA PHE A 189 -12.55 -15.57 -10.47
C PHE A 189 -11.64 -16.74 -10.13
N ALA A 190 -11.00 -17.34 -11.14
CA ALA A 190 -10.09 -18.45 -10.93
C ALA A 190 -8.86 -18.09 -10.06
N LYS A 191 -8.44 -16.81 -10.08
CA LYS A 191 -7.42 -16.25 -9.17
C LYS A 191 -8.11 -15.60 -7.97
N GLN A 192 -8.17 -16.33 -6.86
CA GLN A 192 -8.88 -15.91 -5.65
C GLN A 192 -8.12 -14.85 -4.88
N SER A 193 -8.84 -13.89 -4.32
CA SER A 193 -8.33 -13.03 -3.24
C SER A 193 -8.40 -13.77 -1.91
N TYR A 194 -7.45 -13.51 -1.01
CA TYR A 194 -7.39 -14.17 0.30
C TYR A 194 -7.43 -13.17 1.45
N LYS A 195 -7.98 -13.60 2.59
CA LYS A 195 -7.86 -12.88 3.86
C LYS A 195 -7.11 -13.75 4.84
N ILE A 196 -6.13 -13.12 5.48
CA ILE A 196 -5.31 -13.69 6.54
C ILE A 196 -5.76 -13.08 7.85
N LYS A 197 -6.10 -13.91 8.85
CA LYS A 197 -6.51 -13.47 10.19
C LYS A 197 -5.56 -14.05 11.22
N PHE A 198 -4.91 -13.18 11.98
CA PHE A 198 -4.09 -13.53 13.12
C PHE A 198 -4.99 -13.75 14.34
N ASP A 199 -4.61 -14.69 15.19
CA ASP A 199 -5.45 -15.07 16.33
C ASP A 199 -5.28 -14.09 17.50
N THR A 200 -6.17 -13.12 17.59
CA THR A 200 -6.11 -12.05 18.60
C THR A 200 -6.37 -12.56 20.01
N ASP A 201 -7.06 -13.69 20.17
CA ASP A 201 -7.27 -14.33 21.48
C ASP A 201 -5.93 -14.82 22.07
N PHE A 202 -4.91 -15.00 21.23
CA PHE A 202 -3.53 -15.31 21.60
C PHE A 202 -2.57 -14.13 21.38
N ASN A 203 -3.08 -12.89 21.33
CA ASN A 203 -2.31 -11.66 21.09
C ASN A 203 -1.47 -11.67 19.79
N GLN A 204 -1.85 -12.48 18.80
CA GLN A 204 -1.12 -12.54 17.53
C GLN A 204 -1.49 -11.34 16.65
N THR A 205 -0.47 -10.64 16.16
CA THR A 205 -0.63 -9.60 15.14
C THR A 205 0.60 -9.54 14.25
N PHE A 206 0.39 -9.17 12.98
CA PHE A 206 1.47 -8.86 12.06
C PHE A 206 1.72 -7.36 12.04
N PHE A 207 2.78 -6.89 12.68
CA PHE A 207 3.10 -5.47 12.81
C PHE A 207 1.87 -4.63 13.21
N SER A 208 1.24 -5.04 14.32
CA SER A 208 0.02 -4.46 14.89
C SER A 208 -1.27 -4.65 14.07
N ARG A 209 -1.26 -5.53 13.06
CA ARG A 209 -2.44 -5.87 12.24
C ARG A 209 -2.96 -7.26 12.57
N PRO A 210 -4.23 -7.38 12.99
CA PRO A 210 -4.87 -8.67 13.20
C PRO A 210 -5.37 -9.29 11.89
N ASN A 211 -5.49 -8.51 10.81
CA ASN A 211 -5.98 -9.00 9.52
C ASN A 211 -5.19 -8.36 8.37
N LEU A 212 -5.03 -9.12 7.28
CA LEU A 212 -4.53 -8.64 5.99
C LEU A 212 -5.44 -9.15 4.88
N LYS A 213 -5.52 -8.39 3.79
CA LYS A 213 -6.16 -8.83 2.55
C LYS A 213 -5.10 -8.96 1.46
N LEU A 214 -5.18 -10.02 0.68
CA LEU A 214 -4.41 -10.24 -0.54
C LEU A 214 -5.36 -10.10 -1.72
N ARG A 215 -5.24 -9.00 -2.45
CA ARG A 215 -6.03 -8.68 -3.64
C ARG A 215 -5.42 -9.40 -4.83
N SER A 216 -6.23 -10.20 -5.53
CA SER A 216 -5.79 -10.96 -6.70
C SER A 216 -5.57 -10.12 -7.94
N MET A 217 -6.18 -8.92 -7.98
CA MET A 217 -6.14 -7.99 -9.12
C MET A 217 -6.64 -8.64 -10.41
N ALA A 218 -7.57 -9.59 -10.30
CA ALA A 218 -8.00 -10.42 -11.42
C ALA A 218 -8.83 -9.65 -12.46
N THR A 219 -9.43 -8.53 -12.09
CA THR A 219 -10.35 -7.72 -12.91
C THR A 219 -9.62 -6.72 -13.79
N GLU A 220 -8.31 -6.53 -13.64
CA GLU A 220 -7.56 -5.48 -14.35
C GLU A 220 -6.17 -5.97 -14.79
N PRO A 221 -5.70 -5.61 -16.01
CA PRO A 221 -4.51 -6.24 -16.60
C PRO A 221 -3.17 -5.69 -16.08
N THR A 222 -3.15 -4.50 -15.47
CA THR A 222 -1.92 -3.77 -15.14
C THR A 222 -1.40 -4.04 -13.73
N TYR A 223 -2.28 -4.50 -12.84
CA TYR A 223 -2.03 -4.63 -11.40
C TYR A 223 -1.72 -3.31 -10.68
N LEU A 224 -1.88 -2.15 -11.35
CA LEU A 224 -1.47 -0.85 -10.82
C LEU A 224 -2.63 0.01 -10.30
N ARG A 225 -3.87 -0.23 -10.72
CA ARG A 225 -4.97 0.74 -10.52
C ARG A 225 -5.23 1.02 -9.05
N GLU A 226 -5.36 -0.04 -8.25
CA GLU A 226 -5.63 0.08 -6.82
C GLU A 226 -4.45 0.72 -6.07
N LYS A 227 -3.20 0.32 -6.40
CA LYS A 227 -1.99 0.89 -5.79
C LYS A 227 -1.84 2.37 -6.12
N LEU A 228 -2.07 2.77 -7.38
CA LEU A 228 -1.97 4.15 -7.83
C LEU A 228 -3.00 5.06 -7.14
N TYR A 229 -4.21 4.55 -6.93
CA TYR A 229 -5.24 5.28 -6.18
C TYR A 229 -4.84 5.45 -4.70
N ILE A 230 -4.36 4.39 -4.04
CA ILE A 230 -3.83 4.44 -2.66
C ILE A 230 -2.71 5.48 -2.54
N ASP A 231 -1.75 5.48 -3.46
CA ASP A 231 -0.62 6.39 -3.42
C ASP A 231 -1.05 7.85 -3.62
N THR A 232 -2.06 8.07 -4.46
CA THR A 232 -2.63 9.40 -4.67
C THR A 232 -3.43 9.88 -3.47
N LEU A 233 -4.20 9.00 -2.81
CA LEU A 233 -4.88 9.30 -1.54
C LEU A 233 -3.88 9.74 -0.46
N ASN A 234 -2.74 9.05 -0.35
CA ASN A 234 -1.65 9.44 0.54
C ASN A 234 -1.11 10.84 0.18
N ALA A 235 -0.88 11.12 -1.11
CA ALA A 235 -0.37 12.40 -1.60
C ALA A 235 -1.34 13.59 -1.39
N VAL A 236 -2.66 13.32 -1.31
CA VAL A 236 -3.68 14.33 -1.00
C VAL A 236 -4.15 14.31 0.46
N GLY A 237 -3.48 13.53 1.31
CA GLY A 237 -3.73 13.50 2.75
C GLY A 237 -5.09 12.97 3.18
N VAL A 238 -5.69 12.07 2.39
CA VAL A 238 -6.87 11.31 2.80
C VAL A 238 -6.41 10.01 3.46
N PRO A 239 -6.83 9.71 4.71
CA PRO A 239 -6.49 8.44 5.36
C PRO A 239 -6.99 7.25 4.54
N THR A 240 -6.07 6.35 4.18
CA THR A 240 -6.38 5.18 3.35
C THR A 240 -5.58 3.94 3.79
N GLN A 241 -5.99 2.77 3.31
CA GLN A 241 -5.24 1.53 3.45
C GLN A 241 -3.83 1.69 2.86
N GLN A 242 -2.85 1.05 3.47
CA GLN A 242 -1.55 0.86 2.83
C GLN A 242 -1.59 -0.34 1.88
N GLY A 243 -0.78 -0.29 0.83
CA GLY A 243 -0.67 -1.35 -0.17
C GLY A 243 0.78 -1.67 -0.52
N SER A 244 1.15 -2.95 -0.59
CA SER A 244 2.46 -3.39 -1.07
C SER A 244 2.35 -4.72 -1.82
N TYR A 245 3.22 -4.94 -2.81
CA TYR A 245 3.17 -6.15 -3.62
C TYR A 245 3.85 -7.33 -2.91
N VAL A 246 3.26 -8.51 -3.06
CA VAL A 246 3.79 -9.75 -2.50
C VAL A 246 3.68 -10.91 -3.49
N ARG A 247 4.68 -11.80 -3.51
CA ARG A 247 4.53 -13.15 -4.07
C ARG A 247 3.92 -14.05 -3.02
N LEU A 248 2.87 -14.79 -3.37
CA LEU A 248 2.24 -15.78 -2.50
C LEU A 248 2.66 -17.20 -2.91
N PHE A 249 3.09 -17.97 -1.92
CA PHE A 249 3.31 -19.41 -2.02
C PHE A 249 2.57 -20.11 -0.89
N ILE A 250 1.87 -21.20 -1.21
CA ILE A 250 1.20 -22.05 -0.22
C ILE A 250 1.67 -23.48 -0.42
N ASN A 251 2.20 -24.12 0.63
CA ASN A 251 2.79 -25.47 0.56
C ASN A 251 3.85 -25.60 -0.54
N ASN A 252 4.73 -24.61 -0.66
CA ASN A 252 5.76 -24.47 -1.71
C ASN A 252 5.21 -24.33 -3.14
N GLU A 253 3.89 -24.33 -3.35
CA GLU A 253 3.30 -24.07 -4.65
C GLU A 253 3.10 -22.57 -4.87
N PRO A 254 3.40 -22.04 -6.07
CA PRO A 254 3.19 -20.63 -6.38
C PRO A 254 1.70 -20.34 -6.60
N TYR A 255 1.21 -19.27 -5.96
CA TYR A 255 -0.16 -18.73 -6.14
C TYR A 255 -0.17 -17.42 -6.92
N GLY A 256 0.99 -16.74 -6.99
CA GLY A 256 1.19 -15.60 -7.86
C GLY A 256 1.51 -14.28 -7.14
N LEU A 257 1.42 -13.19 -7.90
CA LEU A 257 1.58 -11.81 -7.45
C LEU A 257 0.25 -11.26 -6.94
N TYR A 258 0.28 -10.65 -5.76
CA TYR A 258 -0.87 -10.04 -5.10
C TYR A 258 -0.53 -8.62 -4.62
N LEU A 259 -1.54 -7.76 -4.55
CA LEU A 259 -1.45 -6.53 -3.75
C LEU A 259 -1.93 -6.85 -2.33
N MET A 260 -1.01 -6.83 -1.37
CA MET A 260 -1.36 -6.92 0.05
C MET A 260 -1.86 -5.56 0.50
N VAL A 261 -3.03 -5.52 1.13
CA VAL A 261 -3.62 -4.28 1.66
C VAL A 261 -4.07 -4.44 3.11
N ASP A 262 -4.10 -3.32 3.83
CA ASP A 262 -4.65 -3.25 5.18
C ASP A 262 -6.15 -3.61 5.23
N ASP A 263 -6.68 -3.97 6.40
CA ASP A 263 -8.12 -4.20 6.60
C ASP A 263 -8.70 -3.06 7.45
N ILE A 264 -9.69 -2.32 6.91
CA ILE A 264 -10.31 -1.19 7.61
C ILE A 264 -11.19 -1.70 8.77
N LYS A 265 -10.58 -1.80 9.94
CA LYS A 265 -11.16 -2.25 11.21
C LYS A 265 -10.51 -1.50 12.38
N LYS A 266 -10.64 -2.03 13.60
CA LYS A 266 -10.05 -1.47 14.84
C LYS A 266 -8.58 -1.11 14.70
N SER A 267 -7.76 -1.98 14.12
CA SER A 267 -6.33 -1.72 13.93
C SER A 267 -6.08 -0.57 12.96
N PHE A 268 -6.86 -0.45 11.89
CA PHE A 268 -6.74 0.66 10.94
C PHE A 268 -7.09 1.99 11.61
N ALA A 269 -8.23 2.05 12.31
CA ALA A 269 -8.61 3.23 13.08
C ALA A 269 -7.51 3.64 14.07
N LYS A 270 -6.96 2.66 14.82
CA LYS A 270 -5.85 2.93 15.76
C LYS A 270 -4.57 3.39 15.05
N GLN A 271 -4.06 2.63 14.09
CA GLN A 271 -2.72 2.81 13.54
C GLN A 271 -2.65 3.91 12.48
N THR A 272 -3.70 4.03 11.66
CA THR A 272 -3.75 4.97 10.53
C THR A 272 -4.42 6.28 10.92
N VAL A 273 -5.60 6.23 11.55
CA VAL A 273 -6.36 7.45 11.87
C VAL A 273 -5.83 8.11 13.14
N HIS A 274 -5.50 7.32 14.16
CA HIS A 274 -5.10 7.81 15.50
C HIS A 274 -3.60 7.72 15.78
N GLY A 275 -2.78 7.40 14.77
CA GLY A 275 -1.32 7.38 14.89
C GLY A 275 -0.76 6.41 15.94
N GLY A 276 -1.51 5.36 16.28
CA GLY A 276 -1.14 4.34 17.25
C GLY A 276 -1.55 4.61 18.69
N ASP A 277 -2.24 5.72 18.98
CA ASP A 277 -2.61 6.11 20.35
C ASP A 277 -3.65 5.15 20.96
N ASP A 278 -3.30 4.56 22.09
CA ASP A 278 -4.11 3.60 22.85
C ASP A 278 -5.14 4.27 23.78
N LEU A 279 -5.02 5.57 24.02
CA LEU A 279 -5.92 6.31 24.90
C LEU A 279 -7.21 6.74 24.19
N ILE A 280 -7.22 6.69 22.86
CA ILE A 280 -8.38 7.09 22.07
C ILE A 280 -9.43 5.97 22.07
N ILE A 281 -10.60 6.29 22.62
CA ILE A 281 -11.80 5.45 22.51
C ILE A 281 -12.38 5.63 21.10
N PRO A 282 -12.47 4.60 20.25
CA PRO A 282 -12.93 4.77 18.88
C PRO A 282 -14.45 5.02 18.80
N GLY A 283 -14.89 5.89 17.88
CA GLY A 283 -16.31 6.04 17.57
C GLY A 283 -16.87 4.98 16.61
N SER A 284 -18.05 5.24 16.07
CA SER A 284 -18.78 4.36 15.15
C SER A 284 -18.08 4.20 13.81
N LEU A 285 -17.93 2.97 13.32
CA LEU A 285 -17.44 2.67 11.98
C LEU A 285 -18.50 1.89 11.22
N ILE A 286 -18.89 2.37 10.04
CA ILE A 286 -19.86 1.72 9.17
C ILE A 286 -19.19 1.45 7.83
N GLN A 287 -19.23 0.20 7.39
CA GLN A 287 -18.90 -0.17 6.01
C GLN A 287 -20.12 0.05 5.13
N ALA A 288 -19.91 0.66 3.96
CA ALA A 288 -20.94 0.98 3.01
C ALA A 288 -20.72 0.20 1.71
N ASN A 289 -21.75 -0.52 1.25
CA ASN A 289 -21.72 -1.33 0.04
C ASN A 289 -22.98 -1.10 -0.81
N ALA A 290 -22.91 -1.50 -2.07
CA ALA A 290 -24.06 -1.63 -2.97
C ALA A 290 -24.31 -3.10 -3.36
N PRO A 291 -24.99 -3.90 -2.52
CA PRO A 291 -25.27 -5.31 -2.85
C PRO A 291 -26.08 -5.51 -4.14
N THR A 292 -26.91 -4.53 -4.53
CA THR A 292 -27.66 -4.52 -5.79
C THR A 292 -27.72 -3.11 -6.35
N LEU A 293 -28.08 -2.96 -7.64
CA LEU A 293 -28.26 -1.64 -8.27
C LEU A 293 -29.32 -0.78 -7.58
N SER A 294 -30.32 -1.39 -6.92
CA SER A 294 -31.38 -0.70 -6.18
C SER A 294 -31.09 -0.49 -4.70
N GLU A 295 -30.09 -1.18 -4.14
CA GLU A 295 -29.71 -1.11 -2.73
C GLU A 295 -28.29 -0.58 -2.62
N GLN A 296 -28.17 0.73 -2.62
CA GLN A 296 -26.89 1.42 -2.55
C GLN A 296 -26.73 2.12 -1.19
N ALA A 297 -25.49 2.24 -0.72
CA ALA A 297 -25.16 3.08 0.42
C ALA A 297 -25.07 4.55 -0.02
N ASP A 298 -26.20 5.06 -0.51
CA ASP A 298 -26.38 6.40 -1.08
C ASP A 298 -26.33 7.54 -0.04
N LEU A 299 -26.44 7.23 1.25
CA LEU A 299 -26.63 8.15 2.37
C LEU A 299 -27.92 8.98 2.30
N ALA A 300 -28.91 8.53 1.53
CA ALA A 300 -30.25 9.10 1.54
C ALA A 300 -30.99 8.70 2.83
N TYR A 301 -31.69 9.66 3.44
CA TYR A 301 -32.50 9.39 4.63
C TYR A 301 -33.76 8.60 4.28
N LYS A 302 -33.89 7.38 4.81
CA LYS A 302 -35.01 6.45 4.58
C LYS A 302 -35.95 6.34 5.79
N GLY A 303 -35.69 7.11 6.85
CA GLY A 303 -36.41 7.09 8.12
C GLY A 303 -35.47 6.98 9.32
N PRO A 304 -36.01 7.12 10.55
CA PRO A 304 -35.20 7.18 11.78
C PRO A 304 -34.75 5.82 12.30
N LEU A 305 -35.32 4.72 11.79
CA LEU A 305 -35.06 3.37 12.30
C LEU A 305 -34.02 2.67 11.43
N SER A 306 -33.01 2.05 12.05
CA SER A 306 -32.00 1.22 11.39
C SER A 306 -32.59 0.14 10.47
N ALA A 307 -33.79 -0.36 10.77
CA ALA A 307 -34.51 -1.34 9.95
C ALA A 307 -34.92 -0.83 8.56
N ALA A 308 -34.91 0.49 8.32
CA ALA A 308 -35.17 1.09 7.00
C ALA A 308 -33.97 1.00 6.05
N TYR A 309 -32.83 0.49 6.52
CA TYR A 309 -31.58 0.43 5.77
C TYR A 309 -31.12 -1.03 5.63
N GLY A 310 -30.65 -1.39 4.43
CA GLY A 310 -30.21 -2.75 4.11
C GLY A 310 -29.05 -3.19 4.99
N LYS A 311 -29.14 -4.40 5.57
CA LYS A 311 -28.11 -4.95 6.47
C LYS A 311 -26.79 -5.28 5.77
N GLU A 312 -26.82 -5.52 4.45
CA GLU A 312 -25.62 -5.69 3.63
C GLU A 312 -25.10 -4.36 3.05
N THR A 313 -25.97 -3.34 3.00
CA THR A 313 -25.67 -2.00 2.50
C THR A 313 -24.89 -1.19 3.53
N TYR A 314 -25.32 -1.19 4.79
CA TYR A 314 -24.64 -0.50 5.90
C TYR A 314 -24.29 -1.48 7.01
N ILE A 315 -23.02 -1.86 7.10
CA ILE A 315 -22.52 -2.86 8.05
C ILE A 315 -21.72 -2.18 9.15
N SER A 316 -22.31 -2.07 10.34
CA SER A 316 -21.62 -1.60 11.55
C SER A 316 -20.45 -2.51 11.91
N GLN A 317 -19.26 -1.94 12.02
CA GLN A 317 -18.05 -2.65 12.44
C GLN A 317 -17.84 -2.51 13.94
N ASN A 318 -17.54 -3.63 14.60
CA ASN A 318 -17.22 -3.63 16.02
C ASN A 318 -15.75 -3.21 16.24
N LEU A 319 -15.55 -2.05 16.87
CA LEU A 319 -14.22 -1.54 17.25
C LEU A 319 -13.85 -1.81 18.72
N GLY A 320 -14.69 -2.53 19.46
CA GLY A 320 -14.53 -2.81 20.88
C GLY A 320 -15.15 -1.72 21.74
N ASN A 321 -14.34 -0.79 22.23
CA ASN A 321 -14.72 0.17 23.29
C ASN A 321 -15.60 1.34 22.80
N ASN A 322 -16.23 1.25 21.63
CA ASN A 322 -17.14 2.30 21.17
C ASN A 322 -18.31 2.44 22.15
N LEU A 323 -18.55 3.67 22.63
CA LEU A 323 -19.60 3.96 23.61
C LEU A 323 -21.00 4.01 22.98
N VAL A 324 -21.09 4.07 21.66
CA VAL A 324 -22.36 4.07 20.91
C VAL A 324 -22.82 2.62 20.69
N THR A 325 -23.97 2.26 21.24
CA THR A 325 -24.56 0.92 21.13
C THR A 325 -25.25 0.67 19.79
N GLU A 326 -25.72 1.72 19.11
CA GLU A 326 -26.37 1.66 17.80
C GLU A 326 -25.66 2.57 16.78
N PRO A 327 -24.51 2.16 16.23
CA PRO A 327 -23.70 2.98 15.31
C PRO A 327 -24.47 3.50 14.09
N LEU A 328 -25.36 2.68 13.52
CA LEU A 328 -26.16 3.07 12.35
C LEU A 328 -27.17 4.17 12.71
N SER A 329 -27.78 4.13 13.89
CA SER A 329 -28.66 5.21 14.37
C SER A 329 -27.93 6.55 14.46
N GLN A 330 -26.65 6.54 14.83
CA GLN A 330 -25.81 7.74 14.81
C GLN A 330 -25.54 8.23 13.37
N LEU A 331 -25.35 7.34 12.41
CA LEU A 331 -25.17 7.74 11.00
C LEU A 331 -26.47 8.28 10.40
N ILE A 332 -27.62 7.73 10.81
CA ILE A 332 -28.95 8.19 10.37
C ILE A 332 -29.20 9.66 10.73
N THR A 333 -28.60 10.18 11.82
CA THR A 333 -28.71 11.62 12.13
C THR A 333 -27.98 12.48 11.11
N LEU A 334 -26.82 12.04 10.61
CA LEU A 334 -26.11 12.72 9.52
C LEU A 334 -26.94 12.69 8.23
N MET A 335 -27.55 11.55 7.90
CA MET A 335 -28.42 11.42 6.73
C MET A 335 -29.65 12.34 6.85
N LYS A 336 -30.20 12.49 8.06
CA LYS A 336 -31.30 13.41 8.36
C LYS A 336 -30.86 14.87 8.21
N ASP A 337 -29.70 15.24 8.77
CA ASP A 337 -29.10 16.56 8.56
C ASP A 337 -28.92 16.87 7.07
N LEU A 338 -28.46 15.90 6.27
CA LEU A 338 -28.34 16.04 4.82
C LEU A 338 -29.68 16.22 4.13
N GLN A 339 -30.72 15.49 4.56
CA GLN A 339 -32.08 15.64 4.05
C GLN A 339 -32.64 17.04 4.36
N ASP A 340 -32.42 17.55 5.56
CA ASP A 340 -33.00 18.82 6.03
C ASP A 340 -32.20 20.06 5.62
N PHE A 341 -30.92 19.87 5.30
CA PHE A 341 -30.04 20.94 4.83
C PHE A 341 -30.60 21.59 3.57
N ASP A 342 -30.77 22.92 3.59
CA ASP A 342 -31.07 23.69 2.38
C ASP A 342 -29.77 24.26 1.82
N PRO A 343 -29.32 23.83 0.62
CA PRO A 343 -28.04 24.27 0.06
C PRO A 343 -28.02 25.76 -0.33
N VAL A 344 -29.18 26.41 -0.44
CA VAL A 344 -29.31 27.83 -0.81
C VAL A 344 -29.60 28.69 0.41
N ALA A 345 -30.48 28.22 1.32
CA ALA A 345 -30.95 29.03 2.44
C ALA A 345 -30.06 28.95 3.70
N THR A 346 -29.17 27.94 3.81
CA THR A 346 -28.29 27.81 4.99
C THR A 346 -27.24 28.93 5.00
N PRO A 347 -27.19 29.83 6.01
CA PRO A 347 -26.32 31.02 5.99
C PRO A 347 -24.82 30.72 5.94
N ASP A 348 -24.37 29.66 6.62
CA ASP A 348 -22.97 29.24 6.61
C ASP A 348 -22.88 27.71 6.42
N PRO A 349 -22.98 27.24 5.16
CA PRO A 349 -22.97 25.81 4.87
C PRO A 349 -21.60 25.19 5.16
N LEU A 350 -20.51 25.96 5.07
CA LEU A 350 -19.17 25.46 5.37
C LEU A 350 -19.03 25.14 6.86
N VAL A 351 -19.41 26.05 7.75
CA VAL A 351 -19.40 25.79 9.20
C VAL A 351 -20.42 24.71 9.56
N TYR A 352 -21.60 24.73 8.96
CA TYR A 352 -22.63 23.72 9.20
C TYR A 352 -22.11 22.31 8.93
N TRP A 353 -21.46 22.09 7.79
CA TRP A 353 -20.95 20.77 7.40
C TRP A 353 -19.62 20.42 8.04
N ASN A 354 -18.72 21.38 8.21
CA ASN A 354 -17.45 21.14 8.90
C ASN A 354 -17.65 20.75 10.38
N ASN A 355 -18.79 21.06 11.00
CA ASN A 355 -19.10 20.57 12.36
C ASN A 355 -19.64 19.12 12.39
N ARG A 356 -19.90 18.51 11.23
CA ARG A 356 -20.53 17.19 11.10
C ARG A 356 -19.63 16.17 10.45
N ILE A 357 -18.92 16.59 9.41
CA ILE A 357 -18.00 15.78 8.63
C ILE A 357 -16.63 16.43 8.58
N ASP A 358 -15.59 15.62 8.41
CA ASP A 358 -14.28 16.07 7.93
C ASP A 358 -14.42 16.56 6.48
N LEU A 359 -14.98 17.76 6.32
CA LEU A 359 -15.43 18.27 5.02
C LEU A 359 -14.28 18.35 4.01
N ASP A 360 -13.11 18.80 4.46
CA ASP A 360 -11.92 18.92 3.62
C ASP A 360 -11.41 17.55 3.16
N GLY A 361 -11.24 16.57 4.07
CA GLY A 361 -10.87 15.20 3.72
C GLY A 361 -11.88 14.52 2.78
N PHE A 362 -13.18 14.72 3.04
CA PHE A 362 -14.26 14.22 2.18
C PHE A 362 -14.19 14.80 0.76
N LEU A 363 -14.09 16.13 0.62
CA LEU A 363 -14.04 16.78 -0.69
C LEU A 363 -12.80 16.38 -1.50
N ARG A 364 -11.65 16.16 -0.85
CA ARG A 364 -10.46 15.62 -1.51
C ARG A 364 -10.68 14.20 -2.04
N ASN A 365 -11.34 13.33 -1.29
CA ASN A 365 -11.70 12.00 -1.78
C ASN A 365 -12.67 12.08 -2.97
N MET A 366 -13.72 12.90 -2.87
CA MET A 366 -14.68 13.08 -3.97
C MET A 366 -14.01 13.63 -5.24
N ALA A 367 -12.99 14.48 -5.09
CA ALA A 367 -12.21 14.97 -6.22
C ALA A 367 -11.41 13.83 -6.87
N LEU A 368 -10.84 12.91 -6.08
CA LEU A 368 -10.17 11.73 -6.62
C LEU A 368 -11.14 10.76 -7.30
N GLU A 369 -12.31 10.48 -6.72
CA GLU A 369 -13.30 9.60 -7.36
C GLU A 369 -13.68 10.11 -8.75
N TYR A 370 -13.87 11.42 -8.88
CA TYR A 370 -14.08 12.09 -10.16
C TYR A 370 -12.90 11.95 -11.11
N LEU A 371 -11.69 12.28 -10.66
CA LEU A 371 -10.49 12.30 -11.51
C LEU A 371 -10.10 10.89 -11.99
N PHE A 372 -10.30 9.87 -11.16
CA PHE A 372 -9.97 8.48 -11.48
C PHE A 372 -11.12 7.75 -12.20
N GLY A 373 -12.32 8.33 -12.22
CA GLY A 373 -13.53 7.69 -12.75
C GLY A 373 -13.87 6.41 -12.00
N GLY A 374 -13.92 6.49 -10.66
CA GLY A 374 -14.28 5.37 -9.80
C GLY A 374 -15.73 4.95 -10.02
N PHE A 375 -15.98 4.00 -10.93
CA PHE A 375 -17.33 3.68 -11.37
C PHE A 375 -18.14 2.89 -10.33
N ASP A 376 -17.45 2.15 -9.47
CA ASP A 376 -18.04 1.37 -8.39
C ASP A 376 -17.92 2.09 -7.03
N ASN A 377 -17.45 3.35 -7.04
CA ASN A 377 -17.33 4.17 -5.84
C ASN A 377 -18.63 4.94 -5.56
N TYR A 378 -18.60 5.83 -4.57
CA TYR A 378 -19.80 6.51 -4.08
C TYR A 378 -20.54 7.28 -5.16
N TRP A 379 -19.81 7.97 -6.06
CA TRP A 379 -20.42 8.81 -7.09
C TRP A 379 -21.42 8.05 -7.96
N MET A 380 -21.13 6.81 -8.32
CA MET A 380 -21.90 6.07 -9.32
C MET A 380 -22.68 4.90 -8.73
N ALA A 381 -22.06 4.14 -7.82
CA ALA A 381 -22.64 2.94 -7.25
C ALA A 381 -23.10 3.12 -5.80
N GLY A 382 -22.72 4.22 -5.12
CA GLY A 382 -22.97 4.36 -3.69
C GLY A 382 -22.30 3.25 -2.87
N SER A 383 -21.06 2.89 -3.21
CA SER A 383 -20.31 1.78 -2.60
C SER A 383 -18.85 2.16 -2.33
N ASN A 384 -18.08 1.20 -1.81
CA ASN A 384 -16.61 1.21 -1.71
C ASN A 384 -16.06 2.30 -0.78
N TYR A 385 -16.74 2.47 0.36
CA TYR A 385 -16.23 3.31 1.44
C TYR A 385 -16.61 2.76 2.83
N PHE A 386 -15.89 3.26 3.81
CA PHE A 386 -16.28 3.25 5.20
C PHE A 386 -16.49 4.70 5.65
N ILE A 387 -17.36 4.89 6.63
CA ILE A 387 -17.50 6.18 7.30
C ILE A 387 -17.28 5.98 8.80
N TYR A 388 -16.37 6.76 9.36
CA TYR A 388 -15.90 6.64 10.74
C TYR A 388 -16.25 7.90 11.52
N PHE A 389 -16.98 7.78 12.62
CA PHE A 389 -17.15 8.88 13.56
C PHE A 389 -15.84 9.05 14.34
N ASN A 390 -15.01 9.97 13.88
CA ASN A 390 -13.71 10.25 14.47
C ASN A 390 -13.88 11.20 15.66
N PRO A 391 -13.64 10.72 16.90
CA PRO A 391 -13.84 11.51 18.12
C PRO A 391 -12.78 12.58 18.33
N THR A 392 -11.66 12.55 17.60
CA THR A 392 -10.57 13.52 17.74
C THR A 392 -10.66 14.68 16.75
N LEU A 393 -11.60 14.63 15.81
CA LEU A 393 -11.85 15.73 14.88
C LEU A 393 -12.86 16.72 15.47
N GLY A 394 -12.39 17.92 15.80
CA GLY A 394 -13.20 18.93 16.48
C GLY A 394 -13.51 18.56 17.94
N THR A 395 -14.31 19.38 18.62
CA THR A 395 -14.61 19.21 20.06
C THR A 395 -15.63 18.11 20.35
N SER A 396 -16.44 17.72 19.35
CA SER A 396 -17.55 16.79 19.52
C SER A 396 -17.44 15.55 18.62
N GLY A 397 -16.32 15.39 17.92
CA GLY A 397 -16.14 14.38 16.89
C GLY A 397 -16.85 14.75 15.57
N LYS A 398 -16.37 14.16 14.47
CA LYS A 398 -16.92 14.34 13.12
C LYS A 398 -16.88 13.03 12.35
N TRP A 399 -17.77 12.86 11.38
CA TRP A 399 -17.68 11.77 10.42
C TRP A 399 -16.53 11.99 9.44
N GLN A 400 -15.65 11.00 9.35
CA GLN A 400 -14.50 10.98 8.46
C GLN A 400 -14.72 9.89 7.40
N TRP A 401 -14.45 10.26 6.15
CA TRP A 401 -14.54 9.35 5.01
C TRP A 401 -13.30 8.49 4.91
N LEU A 402 -13.48 7.17 4.73
CA LEU A 402 -12.40 6.19 4.61
C LEU A 402 -12.64 5.35 3.34
N PRO A 403 -12.04 5.71 2.20
CA PRO A 403 -12.31 5.05 0.92
C PRO A 403 -11.65 3.66 0.85
N THR A 404 -12.17 2.75 0.02
CA THR A 404 -11.61 1.40 -0.19
C THR A 404 -11.91 0.87 -1.60
N ASP A 405 -11.32 -0.26 -2.01
CA ASP A 405 -11.67 -1.02 -3.22
C ASP A 405 -11.61 -0.21 -4.54
N PHE A 406 -10.38 0.07 -5.02
CA PHE A 406 -10.12 1.05 -6.10
C PHE A 406 -9.76 0.45 -7.46
N ASP A 407 -9.97 -0.85 -7.68
CA ASP A 407 -9.63 -1.48 -8.96
C ASP A 407 -10.50 -0.99 -10.12
N GLY A 408 -11.74 -0.58 -9.84
CA GLY A 408 -12.69 -0.02 -10.80
C GLY A 408 -12.43 1.44 -11.21
N THR A 409 -11.21 1.73 -11.68
CA THR A 409 -10.75 3.08 -12.03
C THR A 409 -10.03 3.10 -13.38
N PHE A 410 -9.79 4.28 -13.95
CA PHE A 410 -9.10 4.46 -15.23
C PHE A 410 -9.74 3.66 -16.40
N GLY A 411 -11.07 3.58 -16.41
CA GLY A 411 -11.82 2.84 -17.43
C GLY A 411 -11.74 1.32 -17.29
N ASN A 412 -11.44 0.80 -16.10
CA ASN A 412 -11.78 -0.58 -15.76
C ASN A 412 -13.23 -0.62 -15.27
N GLY A 413 -14.10 -1.41 -15.90
CA GLY A 413 -15.51 -1.61 -15.52
C GLY A 413 -16.47 -0.43 -15.76
N ALA A 414 -15.99 0.73 -16.24
CA ALA A 414 -16.84 1.88 -16.52
C ALA A 414 -17.71 1.67 -17.77
N GLU A 415 -19.04 1.64 -17.59
CA GLU A 415 -20.06 1.50 -18.65
C GLU A 415 -20.60 2.85 -19.20
N ILE A 416 -20.20 3.99 -18.63
CA ILE A 416 -20.63 5.34 -19.03
C ILE A 416 -19.46 6.19 -19.55
N ASP A 417 -19.75 7.34 -20.17
CA ASP A 417 -18.74 8.27 -20.70
C ASP A 417 -17.69 8.61 -19.62
N PRO A 418 -16.47 8.06 -19.75
CA PRO A 418 -15.47 8.10 -18.70
C PRO A 418 -14.89 9.50 -18.45
N LEU A 419 -15.19 10.49 -19.30
CA LEU A 419 -14.62 11.84 -19.26
C LEU A 419 -15.66 12.95 -19.04
N GLY A 420 -16.91 12.61 -18.70
CA GLY A 420 -17.95 13.59 -18.40
C GLY A 420 -17.57 14.58 -17.30
N SER A 421 -18.07 15.82 -17.38
CA SER A 421 -17.89 16.86 -16.36
C SER A 421 -18.59 16.46 -15.07
N TYR A 422 -17.97 16.74 -13.91
CA TYR A 422 -18.62 16.50 -12.63
C TYR A 422 -19.91 17.31 -12.42
N LYS A 423 -20.05 18.43 -13.13
CA LYS A 423 -21.26 19.27 -13.12
C LYS A 423 -22.44 18.63 -13.82
N THR A 424 -22.25 17.49 -14.47
CA THR A 424 -23.30 16.70 -15.13
C THR A 424 -23.29 15.24 -14.68
N LEU A 425 -22.11 14.73 -14.30
CA LEU A 425 -21.86 13.37 -13.82
C LEU A 425 -22.23 13.20 -12.34
N TYR A 426 -23.48 13.52 -11.99
CA TYR A 426 -24.03 13.33 -10.65
C TYR A 426 -25.51 12.92 -10.64
N ASN A 427 -26.17 12.94 -11.81
CA ASN A 427 -27.60 12.66 -11.92
C ASN A 427 -27.85 11.15 -12.03
N PHE A 428 -27.56 10.44 -10.94
CA PHE A 428 -27.76 8.99 -10.84
C PHE A 428 -29.14 8.64 -10.30
N THR A 429 -29.56 7.41 -10.54
CA THR A 429 -30.80 6.85 -9.96
C THR A 429 -30.44 5.51 -9.33
N PRO A 430 -30.54 5.37 -7.98
CA PRO A 430 -30.92 6.38 -6.99
C PRO A 430 -29.95 7.58 -6.90
N ASP A 431 -30.42 8.69 -6.33
CA ASP A 431 -29.61 9.92 -6.12
C ASP A 431 -28.54 9.71 -5.02
N HIS A 432 -27.39 10.38 -5.18
CA HIS A 432 -26.30 10.40 -4.21
C HIS A 432 -26.17 11.80 -3.58
N PRO A 433 -26.90 12.08 -2.48
CA PRO A 433 -27.08 13.43 -1.96
C PRO A 433 -25.81 14.14 -1.50
N LEU A 434 -24.73 13.44 -1.13
CA LEU A 434 -23.46 14.13 -0.83
C LEU A 434 -22.79 14.71 -2.08
N VAL A 435 -23.05 14.16 -3.27
CA VAL A 435 -22.61 14.80 -4.53
C VAL A 435 -23.65 15.81 -4.97
N SER A 436 -24.88 15.36 -5.23
CA SER A 436 -25.90 16.18 -5.89
C SER A 436 -26.36 17.37 -5.05
N LYS A 437 -26.49 17.21 -3.73
CA LYS A 437 -27.04 18.23 -2.84
C LYS A 437 -25.96 19.00 -2.10
N LEU A 438 -25.00 18.31 -1.49
CA LEU A 438 -23.95 18.95 -0.70
C LEU A 438 -22.90 19.64 -1.58
N ILE A 439 -22.43 19.03 -2.66
CA ILE A 439 -21.38 19.60 -3.51
C ILE A 439 -21.96 20.43 -4.66
N ILE A 440 -22.85 19.85 -5.47
CA ILE A 440 -23.29 20.50 -6.72
C ILE A 440 -24.25 21.66 -6.47
N LYS A 441 -25.27 21.46 -5.63
CA LYS A 441 -26.30 22.49 -5.37
C LYS A 441 -25.87 23.57 -4.38
N ASN A 442 -24.76 23.40 -3.68
CA ASN A 442 -24.26 24.40 -2.71
C ASN A 442 -23.10 25.21 -3.28
N ALA A 443 -23.31 26.51 -3.51
CA ALA A 443 -22.32 27.36 -4.18
C ALA A 443 -20.98 27.47 -3.42
N ALA A 444 -21.01 27.58 -2.09
CA ALA A 444 -19.80 27.75 -1.28
C ALA A 444 -18.94 26.48 -1.24
N ILE A 445 -19.58 25.31 -1.04
CA ILE A 445 -18.91 24.01 -1.05
C ILE A 445 -18.45 23.67 -2.46
N ASN A 446 -19.23 23.97 -3.50
CA ASN A 446 -18.80 23.80 -4.89
C ASN A 446 -17.54 24.61 -5.21
N ALA A 447 -17.45 25.86 -4.74
CA ALA A 447 -16.26 26.69 -4.93
C ALA A 447 -15.02 26.10 -4.25
N LEU A 448 -15.17 25.55 -3.04
CA LEU A 448 -14.10 24.83 -2.36
C LEU A 448 -13.71 23.55 -3.13
N PHE A 449 -14.68 22.78 -3.60
CA PHE A 449 -14.46 21.58 -4.40
C PHE A 449 -13.70 21.87 -5.71
N ASN A 450 -14.06 22.95 -6.40
CA ASN A 450 -13.33 23.43 -7.58
C ASN A 450 -11.88 23.78 -7.27
N THR A 451 -11.64 24.41 -6.12
CA THR A 451 -10.29 24.74 -5.67
C THR A 451 -9.49 23.45 -5.42
N ILE A 452 -10.09 22.46 -4.77
CA ILE A 452 -9.45 21.18 -4.49
C ILE A 452 -9.07 20.44 -5.78
N ILE A 453 -9.99 20.35 -6.75
CA ILE A 453 -9.71 19.75 -8.06
C ILE A 453 -8.54 20.48 -8.75
N LYS A 454 -8.56 21.82 -8.78
CA LYS A 454 -7.47 22.63 -9.37
C LYS A 454 -6.13 22.32 -8.71
N GLU A 455 -6.10 22.25 -7.39
CA GLU A 455 -4.88 21.96 -6.62
C GLU A 455 -4.35 20.56 -6.92
N ILE A 456 -5.21 19.54 -6.92
CA ILE A 456 -4.84 18.15 -7.21
C ILE A 456 -4.31 18.01 -8.64
N VAL A 457 -5.01 18.55 -9.65
CA VAL A 457 -4.59 18.48 -11.06
C VAL A 457 -3.33 19.32 -11.32
N SER A 458 -3.14 20.43 -10.60
CA SER A 458 -1.94 21.26 -10.72
C SER A 458 -0.68 20.60 -10.13
N THR A 459 -0.84 19.57 -9.30
CA THR A 459 0.25 19.00 -8.51
C THR A 459 0.46 17.52 -8.80
N THR A 460 -0.45 16.67 -8.31
CA THR A 460 -0.28 15.22 -8.25
C THR A 460 -0.96 14.51 -9.43
N PHE A 461 -2.15 14.94 -9.86
CA PHE A 461 -2.92 14.31 -10.94
C PHE A 461 -2.63 14.93 -12.31
N LYS A 462 -1.40 14.74 -12.80
CA LYS A 462 -0.99 15.16 -14.15
C LYS A 462 0.09 14.24 -14.72
N PRO A 463 0.25 14.18 -16.05
CA PRO A 463 1.22 13.27 -16.68
C PRO A 463 2.65 13.41 -16.14
N GLU A 464 3.13 14.64 -15.97
CA GLU A 464 4.50 14.92 -15.47
C GLU A 464 4.76 14.34 -14.08
N ALA A 465 3.73 14.25 -13.23
CA ALA A 465 3.83 13.72 -11.87
C ALA A 465 3.59 12.21 -11.81
N MET A 466 2.54 11.71 -12.48
CA MET A 466 2.12 10.31 -12.34
C MET A 466 2.88 9.35 -13.25
N ASN A 467 3.27 9.76 -14.47
CA ASN A 467 3.89 8.83 -15.42
C ASN A 467 5.21 8.22 -14.91
N PRO A 468 6.14 8.99 -14.31
CA PRO A 468 7.36 8.41 -13.75
C PRO A 468 7.09 7.40 -12.63
N HIS A 469 6.08 7.68 -11.79
CA HIS A 469 5.65 6.78 -10.73
C HIS A 469 5.04 5.49 -11.30
N ILE A 470 4.14 5.59 -12.28
CA ILE A 470 3.52 4.45 -12.99
C ILE A 470 4.58 3.58 -13.67
N GLU A 471 5.55 4.19 -14.35
CA GLU A 471 6.63 3.48 -15.03
C GLU A 471 7.54 2.75 -14.05
N ALA A 472 7.83 3.37 -12.91
CA ALA A 472 8.62 2.74 -11.86
C ALA A 472 7.87 1.55 -11.23
N LEU A 473 6.57 1.68 -10.96
CA LEU A 473 5.75 0.57 -10.46
C LEU A 473 5.66 -0.57 -11.48
N ASN A 474 5.35 -0.27 -12.74
CA ASN A 474 5.30 -1.26 -13.82
C ASN A 474 6.65 -2.01 -13.94
N LYS A 475 7.77 -1.27 -13.97
CA LYS A 475 9.11 -1.86 -14.01
C LYS A 475 9.39 -2.73 -12.78
N MET A 476 8.99 -2.27 -11.60
CA MET A 476 9.19 -2.99 -10.34
C MET A 476 8.52 -4.37 -10.39
N ILE A 477 7.26 -4.44 -10.80
CA ILE A 477 6.48 -5.70 -10.79
C ILE A 477 6.54 -6.48 -12.11
N SER A 478 7.26 -6.01 -13.13
CA SER A 478 7.24 -6.58 -14.49
C SER A 478 7.60 -8.08 -14.53
N LEU A 479 8.70 -8.48 -13.87
CA LEU A 479 9.12 -9.89 -13.79
C LEU A 479 8.09 -10.74 -13.04
N ASP A 480 7.51 -10.19 -11.98
CA ASP A 480 6.54 -10.86 -11.12
C ASP A 480 5.18 -11.03 -11.82
N ALA A 481 4.76 -10.03 -12.59
CA ALA A 481 3.56 -10.08 -13.41
C ALA A 481 3.71 -11.08 -14.55
N ALA A 482 4.84 -11.04 -15.29
CA ALA A 482 5.15 -12.02 -16.33
C ALA A 482 5.08 -13.45 -15.79
N TRP A 483 5.69 -13.69 -14.62
CA TRP A 483 5.60 -14.97 -13.91
C TRP A 483 4.17 -15.32 -13.52
N ASP A 484 3.40 -14.40 -12.92
CA ASP A 484 2.02 -14.64 -12.51
C ASP A 484 1.12 -15.12 -13.66
N PHE A 485 1.24 -14.50 -14.84
CA PHE A 485 0.46 -14.88 -16.03
C PHE A 485 0.72 -16.31 -16.52
N THR A 486 1.87 -16.91 -16.16
CA THR A 486 2.17 -18.32 -16.51
C THR A 486 1.56 -19.34 -15.55
N LEU A 487 1.07 -18.90 -14.38
CA LEU A 487 0.69 -19.82 -13.32
C LEU A 487 -0.70 -20.45 -13.55
N PRO A 488 -0.84 -21.77 -13.30
CA PRO A 488 -2.14 -22.40 -13.27
C PRO A 488 -2.95 -21.85 -12.09
N ARG A 489 -4.19 -21.44 -12.36
CA ARG A 489 -5.10 -20.93 -11.34
C ARG A 489 -5.62 -22.07 -10.47
N LYS A 490 -5.81 -21.79 -9.17
CA LYS A 490 -6.08 -22.81 -8.14
C LYS A 490 -7.57 -23.04 -7.90
N SER A 491 -8.42 -22.15 -8.40
CA SER A 491 -9.87 -22.20 -8.22
C SER A 491 -10.60 -22.25 -9.55
N PRO A 492 -11.84 -22.77 -9.59
CA PRO A 492 -12.73 -22.56 -10.72
C PRO A 492 -13.12 -21.08 -10.83
N GLY A 493 -13.72 -20.71 -11.96
CA GLY A 493 -14.30 -19.38 -12.15
C GLY A 493 -13.75 -18.66 -13.38
N LYS A 494 -14.13 -17.38 -13.49
CA LYS A 494 -13.74 -16.48 -14.57
C LYS A 494 -12.23 -16.32 -14.61
N ASN A 495 -11.65 -16.44 -15.80
CA ASN A 495 -10.30 -16.03 -16.09
C ASN A 495 -10.37 -15.08 -17.29
N PRO A 496 -10.21 -13.76 -17.09
CA PRO A 496 -10.31 -12.79 -18.18
C PRO A 496 -9.31 -13.05 -19.32
N GLY A 497 -8.25 -13.82 -19.05
CA GLY A 497 -7.26 -14.18 -20.06
C GLY A 497 -6.39 -12.99 -20.46
N PHE A 498 -6.18 -12.05 -19.55
CA PHE A 498 -5.16 -11.01 -19.71
C PHE A 498 -3.77 -11.64 -19.84
N THR A 499 -2.95 -10.98 -20.64
CA THR A 499 -1.59 -11.40 -20.97
C THR A 499 -0.56 -10.41 -20.42
N PHE A 500 0.71 -10.79 -20.48
CA PHE A 500 1.79 -9.87 -20.16
C PHE A 500 1.87 -8.68 -21.14
N ASP A 501 1.36 -8.85 -22.37
CA ASP A 501 1.23 -7.74 -23.31
C ASP A 501 0.15 -6.76 -22.85
N ASP A 502 -0.99 -7.24 -22.34
CA ASP A 502 -2.04 -6.37 -21.78
C ASP A 502 -1.51 -5.57 -20.58
N PHE A 503 -0.71 -6.20 -19.72
CA PHE A 503 -0.06 -5.56 -18.56
C PHE A 503 0.78 -4.33 -18.95
N ASN A 504 1.54 -4.42 -20.05
CA ASN A 504 2.36 -3.31 -20.53
C ASN A 504 1.55 -2.33 -21.40
N ASN A 505 0.71 -2.84 -22.28
CA ASN A 505 0.03 -2.04 -23.28
C ASN A 505 -1.13 -1.24 -22.69
N ASN A 506 -1.81 -1.73 -21.64
CA ASN A 506 -2.92 -0.99 -21.03
C ASN A 506 -2.51 0.27 -20.25
N LEU A 507 -1.21 0.51 -20.11
CA LEU A 507 -0.70 1.79 -19.64
C LEU A 507 -0.93 2.91 -20.66
N VAL A 508 -0.93 2.59 -21.96
CA VAL A 508 -0.90 3.58 -23.06
C VAL A 508 -1.99 3.38 -24.11
N ASN A 509 -2.51 2.16 -24.26
CA ASN A 509 -3.53 1.80 -25.24
C ASN A 509 -4.70 1.11 -24.54
N ILE A 510 -5.91 1.31 -25.03
CA ILE A 510 -7.04 0.50 -24.57
C ILE A 510 -6.79 -0.96 -25.02
N THR A 511 -6.87 -1.89 -24.07
CA THR A 511 -6.70 -3.32 -24.31
C THR A 511 -8.02 -4.05 -24.09
N LYS A 512 -7.99 -5.37 -24.24
CA LYS A 512 -9.16 -6.24 -24.04
C LYS A 512 -9.89 -5.92 -22.72
N ASP A 513 -11.22 -5.91 -22.79
CA ASP A 513 -12.16 -5.72 -21.67
C ASP A 513 -12.02 -4.41 -20.87
N MET A 514 -11.18 -3.47 -21.33
CA MET A 514 -11.02 -2.15 -20.72
C MET A 514 -11.69 -1.07 -21.59
N SER A 515 -12.30 -0.06 -20.96
CA SER A 515 -12.77 1.16 -21.63
C SER A 515 -11.76 2.30 -21.55
N GLY A 516 -10.65 2.11 -20.83
CA GLY A 516 -9.58 3.10 -20.68
C GLY A 516 -8.18 2.51 -20.52
N ALA A 517 -7.20 3.39 -20.64
CA ALA A 517 -5.79 3.13 -20.39
C ALA A 517 -5.24 4.20 -19.42
N ILE A 518 -4.34 3.81 -18.52
CA ILE A 518 -3.99 4.63 -17.35
C ILE A 518 -3.42 6.01 -17.76
N LYS A 519 -2.37 6.07 -18.58
CA LYS A 519 -1.71 7.35 -18.93
C LYS A 519 -2.58 8.24 -19.82
N PRO A 520 -3.25 7.73 -20.88
CA PRO A 520 -4.18 8.53 -21.66
C PRO A 520 -5.34 9.09 -20.83
N TRP A 521 -5.86 8.31 -19.88
CA TRP A 521 -6.89 8.78 -18.96
C TRP A 521 -6.43 9.99 -18.16
N ILE A 522 -5.25 9.90 -17.52
CA ILE A 522 -4.69 11.00 -16.71
C ILE A 522 -4.54 12.26 -17.57
N ALA A 523 -3.97 12.13 -18.77
CA ALA A 523 -3.78 13.26 -19.68
C ALA A 523 -5.13 13.88 -20.10
N ALA A 524 -6.08 13.05 -20.53
CA ALA A 524 -7.37 13.51 -21.01
C ALA A 524 -8.21 14.14 -19.89
N ARG A 525 -8.26 13.53 -18.70
CA ARG A 525 -9.00 14.03 -17.55
C ARG A 525 -8.39 15.33 -17.00
N ALA A 526 -7.06 15.41 -16.89
CA ALA A 526 -6.39 16.64 -16.46
C ALA A 526 -6.69 17.79 -17.41
N ASN A 527 -6.57 17.57 -18.73
CA ASN A 527 -6.88 18.58 -19.75
C ASN A 527 -8.36 18.98 -19.77
N THR A 528 -9.28 18.01 -19.72
CA THR A 528 -10.72 18.30 -19.71
C THR A 528 -11.10 19.12 -18.48
N THR A 529 -10.55 18.77 -17.32
CA THR A 529 -10.78 19.48 -16.07
C THR A 529 -10.20 20.89 -16.08
N SER A 530 -9.03 21.10 -16.71
CA SER A 530 -8.42 22.43 -16.81
C SER A 530 -9.20 23.38 -17.71
N VAL A 531 -9.73 22.87 -18.83
CA VAL A 531 -10.66 23.60 -19.69
C VAL A 531 -11.96 23.91 -18.96
N GLU A 532 -12.55 22.91 -18.31
CA GLU A 532 -13.83 23.04 -17.59
C GLU A 532 -13.77 24.09 -16.46
N LEU A 533 -12.65 24.12 -15.72
CA LEU A 533 -12.47 25.00 -14.56
C LEU A 533 -11.64 26.26 -14.87
N GLN A 534 -11.30 26.46 -16.14
CA GLN A 534 -10.60 27.64 -16.67
C GLN A 534 -9.31 27.97 -15.90
N PHE A 535 -8.41 26.99 -15.81
CA PHE A 535 -7.07 27.22 -15.24
C PHE A 535 -5.98 26.58 -16.10
N THR A 536 -4.75 27.08 -15.97
CA THR A 536 -3.59 26.49 -16.61
C THR A 536 -2.92 25.52 -15.64
N ILE A 537 -2.65 24.29 -16.10
CA ILE A 537 -1.88 23.32 -15.31
C ILE A 537 -0.42 23.80 -15.28
N PRO A 538 0.15 24.13 -14.11
CA PRO A 538 1.55 24.54 -14.02
C PRO A 538 2.49 23.37 -14.36
N ALA A 539 3.61 23.68 -14.99
CA ALA A 539 4.68 22.72 -15.25
C ALA A 539 5.43 22.33 -13.97
N GLY A 540 6.10 21.18 -13.99
CA GLY A 540 6.95 20.69 -12.91
C GLY A 540 6.22 19.90 -11.84
N THR A 541 6.97 19.29 -10.90
CA THR A 541 6.45 18.33 -9.94
C THR A 541 6.71 18.75 -8.49
N ALA A 542 6.75 20.05 -8.23
CA ALA A 542 6.96 20.58 -6.89
C ALA A 542 5.78 20.22 -5.98
N ASP A 543 6.08 19.94 -4.71
CA ASP A 543 5.04 19.80 -3.71
C ASP A 543 4.32 21.13 -3.48
N ARG A 544 3.01 21.08 -3.25
CA ARG A 544 2.23 22.23 -2.77
C ARG A 544 2.41 22.43 -1.28
N VAL A 545 2.59 21.34 -0.53
CA VAL A 545 2.90 21.37 0.91
C VAL A 545 4.12 20.51 1.18
N PRO A 546 4.96 20.84 2.17
CA PRO A 546 6.10 19.99 2.49
C PRO A 546 5.64 18.56 2.81
N PRO A 547 6.45 17.53 2.49
CA PRO A 547 6.24 16.18 2.98
C PRO A 547 6.05 16.21 4.50
N PRO A 548 5.13 15.43 5.08
CA PRO A 548 4.92 15.47 6.52
C PRO A 548 6.21 15.02 7.23
N PRO A 549 6.48 15.56 8.43
CA PRO A 549 7.69 15.24 9.16
C PRO A 549 7.76 13.74 9.45
N ARG A 550 8.87 13.10 9.07
CA ARG A 550 9.15 11.71 9.47
C ARG A 550 9.22 11.69 10.99
N LYS A 551 8.25 11.06 11.67
CA LYS A 551 8.35 10.82 13.12
C LYS A 551 9.64 10.02 13.36
N GLY A 552 10.60 10.64 14.06
CA GLY A 552 11.84 10.01 14.48
C GLY A 552 11.53 8.88 15.47
N GLY A 553 11.86 7.66 15.09
CA GLY A 553 11.93 6.51 15.99
C GLY A 553 13.34 5.95 15.89
N ASN A 554 13.90 5.54 17.04
CA ASN A 554 15.23 4.95 17.16
C ASN A 554 15.53 3.95 16.04
N GLY A 555 16.77 4.03 15.55
CA GLY A 555 17.27 3.34 14.36
C GLY A 555 16.75 1.92 14.19
N ASP A 556 16.08 1.73 13.05
CA ASP A 556 16.21 0.57 12.17
C ASP A 556 15.46 0.89 10.87
N ASP A 557 16.18 0.79 9.75
CA ASP A 557 15.69 0.58 8.37
C ASP A 557 14.97 1.74 7.64
N ASP A 558 15.69 2.85 7.42
CA ASP A 558 15.37 3.85 6.38
C ASP A 558 15.86 3.37 4.98
N ASP A 559 15.23 2.32 4.44
CA ASP A 559 15.48 1.85 3.06
C ASP A 559 14.49 2.42 2.02
N ASP A 560 13.36 3.00 2.45
CA ASP A 560 12.36 3.62 1.53
C ASP A 560 12.63 5.11 1.25
N ALA A 561 13.89 5.54 1.28
CA ALA A 561 14.21 6.90 0.84
C ALA A 561 14.01 6.99 -0.69
N SER A 562 12.80 7.37 -1.14
CA SER A 562 12.62 7.88 -2.49
C SER A 562 13.64 9.02 -2.70
N PRO A 563 14.44 9.00 -3.77
CA PRO A 563 15.39 10.07 -4.01
C PRO A 563 14.62 11.38 -4.12
N GLU A 564 14.93 12.33 -3.23
CA GLU A 564 14.42 13.69 -3.35
C GLU A 564 14.81 14.20 -4.74
N GLY A 565 13.83 14.68 -5.51
CA GLY A 565 14.06 15.28 -6.81
C GLY A 565 14.98 16.48 -6.64
N GLY A 566 16.27 16.29 -6.94
CA GLY A 566 17.28 17.33 -6.84
C GLY A 566 17.00 18.44 -7.86
N ASN A 567 16.70 19.63 -7.37
CA ASN A 567 16.93 20.86 -8.11
C ASN A 567 18.20 21.49 -7.56
N ALA A 568 19.19 21.68 -8.43
CA ALA A 568 20.51 22.18 -8.10
C ALA A 568 20.48 23.64 -7.64
N SER A 569 21.10 23.94 -6.50
CA SER A 569 22.17 24.95 -6.39
C SER A 569 22.63 25.16 -4.94
N SER A 570 23.94 25.29 -4.80
CA SER A 570 24.72 26.05 -3.80
C SER A 570 25.53 25.23 -2.80
N ASP A 571 26.84 25.44 -2.92
CA ASP A 571 27.92 24.95 -2.08
C ASP A 571 27.70 25.20 -0.59
N GLY A 572 27.94 24.16 0.21
CA GLY A 572 27.93 24.24 1.67
C GLY A 572 28.76 23.11 2.27
N VAL A 573 30.04 23.39 2.51
CA VAL A 573 30.98 22.51 3.20
C VAL A 573 30.47 22.20 4.62
N SER A 574 30.09 20.95 4.90
CA SER A 574 29.78 20.51 6.26
C SER A 574 30.99 19.80 6.89
N VAL A 575 31.67 20.49 7.80
CA VAL A 575 32.72 19.93 8.67
C VAL A 575 32.06 19.08 9.77
N ARG A 576 32.37 17.78 9.84
CA ARG A 576 31.97 16.91 10.95
C ARG A 576 32.88 17.15 12.15
N ALA A 577 32.31 17.63 13.25
CA ALA A 577 32.98 17.71 14.55
C ALA A 577 33.08 16.32 15.20
N VAL A 578 34.30 15.95 15.60
CA VAL A 578 34.61 14.73 16.36
C VAL A 578 34.51 15.07 17.84
N GLY A 579 33.55 14.46 18.55
CA GLY A 579 33.41 14.58 19.99
C GLY A 579 34.42 13.69 20.72
N SER A 580 35.39 14.30 21.39
CA SER A 580 36.32 13.62 22.30
C SER A 580 35.72 13.52 23.71
N VAL A 581 35.76 12.32 24.28
CA VAL A 581 35.37 11.99 25.66
C VAL A 581 36.37 12.62 26.64
N MET A 582 35.91 13.48 27.55
CA MET A 582 36.69 13.95 28.70
C MET A 582 36.17 13.32 30.00
N VAL A 583 37.09 12.64 30.67
CA VAL A 583 36.95 12.06 32.02
C VAL A 583 37.02 13.18 33.05
N VAL A 584 36.02 13.30 33.93
CA VAL A 584 36.04 14.22 35.07
C VAL A 584 36.43 13.45 36.34
N VAL A 585 37.60 13.79 36.88
CA VAL A 585 38.05 13.37 38.22
C VAL A 585 37.70 14.48 39.20
N ALA A 586 36.94 14.14 40.24
CA ALA A 586 36.64 15.02 41.36
C ALA A 586 37.80 15.00 42.38
N MET A 587 38.26 16.18 42.80
CA MET A 587 38.93 16.36 44.08
C MET A 587 38.41 17.61 44.79
N VAL A 588 38.11 17.39 46.07
CA VAL A 588 37.56 18.29 47.07
C VAL A 588 38.68 19.10 47.73
N ALA A 589 38.47 20.39 48.02
CA ALA A 589 38.73 21.02 49.32
C ALA A 589 38.44 22.52 49.32
N SER A 590 37.51 22.91 50.23
CA SER A 590 37.54 24.02 51.19
C SER A 590 38.32 25.31 50.83
N SER A 591 37.80 26.53 51.02
CA SER A 591 37.51 27.08 52.35
C SER A 591 36.90 28.50 52.26
N LEU A 592 35.88 28.74 53.10
CA LEU A 592 35.70 29.88 54.01
C LEU A 592 35.39 31.33 53.52
N LEU A 593 34.33 31.83 54.19
CA LEU A 593 34.09 33.16 54.80
C LEU A 593 33.14 34.17 54.13
N LEU A 594 32.03 34.41 54.86
CA LEU A 594 31.28 35.64 55.19
C LEU A 594 31.08 36.70 54.09
N ALA A 595 29.88 37.26 53.87
CA ALA A 595 28.78 37.57 54.78
C ALA A 595 27.42 37.49 54.07
#